data_AF-A0A8B3F592-F1
#
_entry.id   AF-A0A8B3F592-F1
#
_cell.length_a   1.000
_cell.length_b   1.000
_cell.length_c   1.000
_cell.angle_alpha   90.00
_cell.angle_beta   90.00
_cell.angle_gamma   90.00
#
_symmetry.space_group_name_H-M   'P 1'
#
loop_
_entity.id
_entity.type
_entity.pdbx_description
1 polymer ?
#
loop_
_entity_poly.entity_id
_entity_poly.type
_entity_poly.pdbx_seq_one_letter_code
_entity_poly.pdbx_strand_id
1 'polypeptide(L)'
;MTEHFITLSTTEPNNNIGIVKLRHADVNSQAIVAQIVENGQPKNFEGLQPFFCLMAQETTGQGLSEESVVSFDAKNGTLNYIASDNALQMVGRNEAYFSFRKQEGGRWIEQFSTRTFHYIVEKSIYSQPFKDSNYWWTFKELYRIFNKYIEDGKNSWVQFVEVNREILESIDPGGRLLAEVLDLNKIIYRKVPSGFNVVIEHDSEYQPDVKVTYYKNSIGTEANGFDTGPVFGGEQIHNLSSSLSYIRNKVNVELPSVYAMDGEVVNNGNELLLINGTEVMRFVIEGATITKGYVEKVKPPTNLIVYDITSSSAKISWENGGQYGR
;
A
#
# COMPACT_ATOMS: atom_id res chain seq x y z
N MET A 1 -13.93 30.12 -3.91
CA MET A 1 -12.89 29.60 -3.00
C MET A 1 -11.96 30.76 -2.72
N THR A 2 -11.73 31.08 -1.46
CA THR A 2 -10.87 32.18 -1.00
C THR A 2 -9.45 31.68 -0.93
N GLU A 3 -8.51 32.38 -1.57
CA GLU A 3 -7.10 31.98 -1.62
C GLU A 3 -6.25 32.92 -0.77
N HIS A 4 -5.41 32.32 0.08
CA HIS A 4 -4.48 33.02 0.95
C HIS A 4 -3.05 32.74 0.48
N PHE A 5 -2.44 33.72 -0.19
CA PHE A 5 -1.10 33.61 -0.74
C PHE A 5 -0.05 33.91 0.34
N ILE A 6 0.87 32.97 0.56
CA ILE A 6 1.98 33.10 1.50
C ILE A 6 3.27 32.53 0.93
N THR A 7 4.40 32.96 1.49
CA THR A 7 5.72 32.39 1.21
C THR A 7 6.27 31.79 2.49
N LEU A 8 6.65 30.51 2.45
CA LEU A 8 7.12 29.75 3.59
C LEU A 8 8.55 29.27 3.33
N SER A 9 9.44 29.58 4.25
CA SER A 9 10.85 29.20 4.19
C SER A 9 11.14 27.96 5.03
N THR A 10 12.08 27.13 4.55
CA THR A 10 12.67 26.02 5.31
C THR A 10 13.83 26.47 6.19
N THR A 11 14.51 27.56 5.82
CA THR A 11 15.72 28.04 6.51
C THR A 11 15.46 29.28 7.37
N GLU A 12 14.55 30.15 6.94
CA GLU A 12 14.24 31.44 7.59
C GLU A 12 12.92 31.38 8.36
N PRO A 13 12.80 32.09 9.51
CA PRO A 13 11.56 32.08 10.28
C PRO A 13 10.40 32.72 9.49
N ASN A 14 9.23 32.09 9.54
CA ASN A 14 8.03 32.56 8.84
C ASN A 14 7.22 33.58 9.66
N ASN A 15 7.91 34.51 10.33
CA ASN A 15 7.29 35.54 11.17
C ASN A 15 6.82 36.78 10.39
N ASN A 16 7.37 37.00 9.19
CA ASN A 16 7.07 38.17 8.35
C ASN A 16 5.96 37.91 7.32
N ILE A 17 5.30 36.74 7.38
CA ILE A 17 4.19 36.45 6.48
C ILE A 17 2.97 37.32 6.83
N GLY A 18 2.15 37.62 5.81
CA GLY A 18 0.87 38.30 6.03
C GLY A 18 -0.03 37.48 6.98
N ILE A 19 -0.92 38.18 7.70
CA ILE A 19 -1.84 37.52 8.63
C ILE A 19 -2.79 36.62 7.84
N VAL A 20 -2.63 35.30 7.98
CA VAL A 20 -3.56 34.32 7.43
C VAL A 20 -4.76 34.20 8.37
N LYS A 21 -5.94 34.60 7.87
CA LYS A 21 -7.20 34.53 8.61
C LYS A 21 -8.17 33.63 7.86
N LEU A 22 -8.59 32.56 8.53
CA LEU A 22 -9.56 31.61 8.02
C LEU A 22 -10.82 31.68 8.88
N ARG A 23 -11.98 31.33 8.34
CA ARG A 23 -13.25 31.27 9.07
C ARG A 23 -13.59 29.84 9.47
N HIS A 24 -13.98 29.63 10.73
CA HIS A 24 -14.49 28.34 11.20
C HIS A 24 -15.76 27.90 10.44
N ALA A 25 -15.95 26.59 10.28
CA ALA A 25 -17.12 25.98 9.61
C ALA A 25 -17.33 26.39 8.13
N ASP A 26 -16.30 26.93 7.48
CA ASP A 26 -16.31 27.25 6.05
C ASP A 26 -15.58 26.12 5.30
N VAL A 27 -16.33 25.05 5.03
CA VAL A 27 -15.83 23.75 4.57
C VAL A 27 -15.39 23.83 3.11
N ASN A 28 -14.14 23.44 2.83
CA ASN A 28 -13.57 23.32 1.47
C ASN A 28 -13.63 24.60 0.61
N SER A 29 -13.80 25.76 1.24
CA SER A 29 -13.94 27.04 0.53
C SER A 29 -12.73 27.95 0.72
N GLN A 30 -11.79 27.60 1.59
CA GLN A 30 -10.61 28.39 1.93
C GLN A 30 -9.32 27.61 1.67
N ALA A 31 -8.40 28.23 0.94
CA ALA A 31 -7.19 27.63 0.46
C ALA A 31 -5.97 28.46 0.88
N ILE A 32 -4.92 27.79 1.36
CA ILE A 32 -3.60 28.36 1.60
C ILE A 32 -2.73 28.01 0.39
N VAL A 33 -2.39 29.03 -0.39
CA VAL A 33 -1.50 28.91 -1.54
C VAL A 33 -0.10 29.31 -1.08
N ALA A 34 0.78 28.33 -0.88
CA ALA A 34 2.11 28.54 -0.33
C ALA A 34 3.20 28.36 -1.40
N GLN A 35 4.08 29.36 -1.51
CA GLN A 35 5.37 29.24 -2.19
C GLN A 35 6.41 28.75 -1.17
N ILE A 36 7.06 27.64 -1.47
CA ILE A 36 8.11 27.05 -0.64
C ILE A 36 9.46 27.58 -1.10
N VAL A 37 10.24 28.09 -0.16
CA VAL A 37 11.58 28.63 -0.42
C VAL A 37 12.63 28.05 0.52
N GLU A 38 13.85 27.93 0.01
CA GLU A 38 15.04 27.56 0.77
C GLU A 38 16.14 28.54 0.40
N ASN A 39 16.73 29.21 1.40
CA ASN A 39 17.73 30.27 1.17
C ASN A 39 17.26 31.35 0.16
N GLY A 40 15.98 31.72 0.23
CA GLY A 40 15.38 32.76 -0.62
C GLY A 40 15.07 32.35 -2.06
N GLN A 41 15.29 31.08 -2.46
CA GLN A 41 14.96 30.56 -3.78
C GLN A 41 13.83 29.53 -3.72
N PRO A 42 12.98 29.40 -4.75
CA PRO A 42 11.98 28.34 -4.84
C PRO A 42 12.61 26.95 -4.65
N LYS A 43 12.02 26.15 -3.76
CA LYS A 43 12.51 24.79 -3.47
C LYS A 43 11.77 23.77 -4.33
N ASN A 44 12.48 23.05 -5.19
CA ASN A 44 11.95 21.87 -5.88
C ASN A 44 11.81 20.71 -4.88
N PHE A 45 10.65 20.04 -4.91
CA PHE A 45 10.35 18.85 -4.11
C PHE A 45 9.75 17.70 -4.94
N GLU A 46 10.13 17.58 -6.22
CA GLU A 46 9.72 16.48 -7.11
C GLU A 46 10.01 15.11 -6.48
N GLY A 47 9.03 14.21 -6.57
CA GLY A 47 9.09 12.89 -5.95
C GLY A 47 8.74 12.86 -4.45
N LEU A 48 8.40 13.99 -3.83
CA LEU A 48 7.97 14.08 -2.43
C LEU A 48 6.50 14.49 -2.33
N GLN A 49 5.79 13.88 -1.39
CA GLN A 49 4.41 14.23 -1.05
C GLN A 49 4.40 15.28 0.06
N PRO A 50 3.81 16.47 -0.18
CA PRO A 50 3.56 17.45 0.88
C PRO A 50 2.45 17.01 1.83
N PHE A 51 2.66 17.28 3.12
CA PHE A 51 1.71 17.11 4.22
C PHE A 51 1.55 18.42 5.00
N PHE A 52 0.32 18.82 5.28
CA PHE A 52 0.00 19.87 6.23
C PHE A 52 0.03 19.28 7.65
N CYS A 53 0.83 19.88 8.54
CA CYS A 53 1.03 19.42 9.90
C CYS A 53 0.61 20.52 10.87
N LEU A 54 -0.56 20.35 11.49
CA LEU A 54 -1.06 21.19 12.57
C LEU A 54 -0.49 20.69 13.91
N MET A 55 0.15 21.59 14.65
CA MET A 55 0.67 21.28 15.97
C MET A 55 -0.46 21.30 17.00
N ALA A 56 -0.44 20.34 17.93
CA ALA A 56 -1.36 20.32 19.05
C ALA A 56 -1.17 21.55 19.93
N GLN A 57 -2.26 22.04 20.54
CA GLN A 57 -2.15 23.09 21.54
C GLN A 57 -1.38 22.58 22.77
N GLU A 58 -0.38 23.33 23.23
CA GLU A 58 0.43 22.94 24.39
C GLU A 58 -0.40 22.73 25.67
N THR A 59 -1.51 23.46 25.80
CA THR A 59 -2.36 23.43 27.01
C THR A 59 -3.25 22.19 27.10
N THR A 60 -3.77 21.70 25.98
CA THR A 60 -4.70 20.56 25.94
C THR A 60 -4.08 19.29 25.36
N GLY A 61 -2.98 19.42 24.61
CA GLY A 61 -2.41 18.34 23.81
C GLY A 61 -3.33 17.89 22.66
N GLN A 62 -4.38 18.64 22.35
CA GLN A 62 -5.37 18.30 21.32
C GLN A 62 -5.20 19.16 20.06
N GLY A 63 -5.82 18.71 18.96
CA GLY A 63 -5.81 19.44 17.67
C GLY A 63 -4.63 19.11 16.76
N LEU A 64 -3.89 18.03 17.00
CA LEU A 64 -2.88 17.53 16.06
C LEU A 64 -3.58 17.07 14.76
N SER A 65 -3.09 17.52 13.60
CA SER A 65 -3.54 17.00 12.30
C SER A 65 -2.34 16.79 11.36
N GLU A 66 -2.34 15.68 10.63
CA GLU A 66 -1.43 15.43 9.52
C GLU A 66 -2.25 15.07 8.28
N GLU A 67 -2.15 15.89 7.23
CA GLU A 67 -3.01 15.78 6.07
C GLU A 67 -2.21 15.85 4.78
N SER A 68 -2.42 14.89 3.87
CA SER A 68 -1.78 14.92 2.55
C SER A 68 -2.35 16.08 1.72
N VAL A 69 -1.48 16.91 1.16
CA VAL A 69 -1.88 18.00 0.27
C VAL A 69 -2.14 17.45 -1.13
N VAL A 70 -3.31 17.73 -1.70
CA VAL A 70 -3.76 17.14 -2.97
C VAL A 70 -3.22 17.88 -4.19
N SER A 71 -3.15 19.21 -4.14
CA SER A 71 -2.80 20.06 -5.29
C SER A 71 -1.47 20.77 -5.03
N PHE A 72 -0.47 20.50 -5.87
CA PHE A 72 0.86 21.10 -5.76
C PHE A 72 1.61 21.04 -7.09
N ASP A 73 2.56 21.96 -7.26
CA ASP A 73 3.56 21.97 -8.33
C ASP A 73 4.94 21.87 -7.69
N ALA A 74 5.44 20.63 -7.67
CA ALA A 74 6.69 20.29 -7.00
C ALA A 74 7.91 20.93 -7.66
N LYS A 75 7.86 21.17 -8.98
CA LYS A 75 8.96 21.74 -9.74
C LYS A 75 9.16 23.21 -9.43
N ASN A 76 8.06 23.97 -9.36
CA ASN A 76 8.08 25.40 -9.03
C ASN A 76 8.01 25.67 -7.52
N GLY A 77 7.86 24.62 -6.71
CA GLY A 77 7.86 24.73 -5.26
C GLY A 77 6.58 25.35 -4.71
N THR A 78 5.42 25.14 -5.34
CA THR A 78 4.15 25.70 -4.87
C THR A 78 3.16 24.61 -4.46
N LEU A 79 2.31 24.91 -3.47
CA LEU A 79 1.25 24.02 -3.04
C LEU A 79 -0.03 24.79 -2.73
N ASN A 80 -1.16 24.13 -2.89
CA ASN A 80 -2.49 24.64 -2.56
C ASN A 80 -3.16 23.69 -1.57
N TYR A 81 -3.17 24.08 -0.30
CA TYR A 81 -3.82 23.35 0.77
C TYR A 81 -5.21 23.93 1.06
N ILE A 82 -6.24 23.14 0.78
CA ILE A 82 -7.62 23.47 1.17
C ILE A 82 -7.79 23.11 2.64
N ALA A 83 -8.14 24.10 3.48
CA ALA A 83 -8.25 23.92 4.92
C ALA A 83 -9.37 22.93 5.27
N SER A 84 -9.01 21.86 5.97
CA SER A 84 -9.95 20.85 6.46
C SER A 84 -10.69 21.31 7.72
N ASP A 85 -11.70 20.55 8.13
CA ASP A 85 -12.37 20.75 9.42
C ASP A 85 -11.40 20.64 10.61
N ASN A 86 -10.37 19.78 10.53
CA ASN A 86 -9.35 19.67 11.58
C ASN A 86 -8.46 20.93 11.63
N ALA A 87 -8.06 21.47 10.47
CA ALA A 87 -7.29 22.71 10.41
C ALA A 87 -8.07 23.92 10.90
N LEU A 88 -9.40 23.90 10.78
CA LEU A 88 -10.31 24.95 11.22
C LEU A 88 -10.91 24.69 12.61
N GLN A 89 -10.51 23.62 13.29
CA GLN A 89 -11.13 23.14 14.53
C GLN A 89 -11.01 24.17 15.66
N MET A 90 -9.82 24.75 15.83
CA MET A 90 -9.50 25.58 16.97
C MET A 90 -9.59 27.06 16.62
N VAL A 91 -10.65 27.73 17.10
CA VAL A 91 -10.82 29.18 16.97
C VAL A 91 -9.71 29.90 17.75
N GLY A 92 -9.01 30.82 17.10
CA GLY A 92 -7.86 31.52 17.67
C GLY A 92 -6.59 31.31 16.84
N ARG A 93 -5.44 31.48 17.48
CA ARG A 93 -4.12 31.35 16.85
C ARG A 93 -3.68 29.90 16.86
N ASN A 94 -3.32 29.39 15.69
CA ASN A 94 -2.84 28.02 15.46
C ASN A 94 -1.41 28.06 14.91
N GLU A 95 -0.64 27.01 15.20
CA GLU A 95 0.73 26.82 14.71
C GLU A 95 0.81 25.58 13.83
N ALA A 96 1.31 25.74 12.61
CA ALA A 96 1.41 24.65 11.64
C ALA A 96 2.70 24.75 10.82
N TYR A 97 3.00 23.69 10.08
CA TYR A 97 4.09 23.63 9.11
C TYR A 97 3.75 22.66 7.98
N PHE A 98 4.55 22.66 6.91
CA PHE A 98 4.46 21.64 5.86
C PHE A 98 5.65 20.69 5.93
N SER A 99 5.38 19.39 5.89
CA SER A 99 6.36 18.30 5.85
C SER A 99 6.37 17.66 4.46
N PHE A 100 7.55 17.38 3.91
CA PHE A 100 7.70 16.77 2.59
C PHE A 100 8.30 15.38 2.74
N ARG A 101 7.52 14.37 2.39
CA ARG A 101 7.81 12.97 2.72
C ARG A 101 7.93 12.11 1.47
N LYS A 102 8.84 11.15 1.48
CA LYS A 102 8.95 10.11 0.45
C LYS A 102 8.32 8.82 0.98
N GLN A 103 7.58 8.10 0.15
CA GLN A 103 7.03 6.80 0.54
C GLN A 103 8.05 5.69 0.25
N GLU A 104 8.51 4.99 1.29
CA GLU A 104 9.38 3.83 1.15
C GLU A 104 8.87 2.68 2.04
N GLY A 105 8.67 1.49 1.45
CA GLY A 105 8.21 0.32 2.18
C GLY A 105 6.83 0.48 2.86
N GLY A 106 5.95 1.30 2.27
CA GLY A 106 4.63 1.61 2.84
C GLY A 106 4.66 2.60 4.01
N ARG A 107 5.81 3.21 4.32
CA ARG A 107 5.96 4.24 5.33
C ARG A 107 6.33 5.57 4.68
N TRP A 108 5.79 6.67 5.21
CA TRP A 108 6.18 8.02 4.83
C TRP A 108 7.38 8.45 5.67
N ILE A 109 8.49 8.76 5.00
CA ILE A 109 9.73 9.21 5.63
C ILE A 109 9.92 10.68 5.28
N GLU A 110 9.91 11.55 6.30
CA GLU A 110 10.19 12.98 6.11
C GLU A 110 11.61 13.18 5.55
N GLN A 111 11.71 14.00 4.51
CA GLN A 111 12.98 14.44 3.93
C GLN A 111 13.35 15.84 4.42
N PHE A 112 12.35 16.74 4.47
CA PHE A 112 12.49 18.08 5.05
C PHE A 112 11.12 18.67 5.41
N SER A 113 11.13 19.77 6.14
CA SER A 113 9.93 20.52 6.52
C SER A 113 10.16 22.03 6.44
N THR A 114 9.09 22.80 6.28
CA THR A 114 9.14 24.26 6.47
C THR A 114 9.30 24.59 7.94
N ARG A 115 9.78 25.80 8.24
CA ARG A 115 9.63 26.33 9.59
C ARG A 115 8.15 26.57 9.91
N THR A 116 7.83 26.58 11.20
CA THR A 116 6.46 26.80 11.66
C THR A 116 5.96 28.19 11.27
N PHE A 117 4.66 28.28 11.00
CA PHE A 117 3.95 29.51 10.72
C PHE A 117 2.65 29.54 11.53
N HIS A 118 2.08 30.74 11.65
CA HIS A 118 0.87 30.94 12.41
C HIS A 118 -0.27 31.40 11.50
N TYR A 119 -1.47 30.92 11.79
CA TYR A 119 -2.71 31.39 11.19
C TYR A 119 -3.78 31.55 12.26
N ILE A 120 -4.81 32.34 11.95
CA ILE A 120 -5.91 32.65 12.86
C ILE A 120 -7.18 32.07 12.29
N VAL A 121 -7.89 31.28 13.08
CA VAL A 121 -9.25 30.85 12.77
C VAL A 121 -10.24 31.78 13.49
N GLU A 122 -11.03 32.52 12.71
CA GLU A 122 -12.08 33.40 13.18
C GLU A 122 -13.34 32.62 13.54
N LYS A 123 -14.03 33.09 14.58
CA LYS A 123 -15.28 32.49 15.04
C LYS A 123 -16.37 32.62 13.97
N SER A 124 -17.14 31.56 13.77
CA SER A 124 -18.35 31.56 12.94
C SER A 124 -19.61 31.55 13.79
N ILE A 125 -20.77 31.78 13.18
CA ILE A 125 -22.08 31.59 13.84
C ILE A 125 -22.32 30.11 14.20
N TYR A 126 -21.65 29.20 13.49
CA TYR A 126 -21.65 27.77 13.78
C TYR A 126 -20.50 27.42 14.72
N SER A 127 -20.74 26.49 15.65
CA SER A 127 -19.69 25.81 16.42
C SER A 127 -19.74 24.33 16.07
N GLN A 128 -18.71 23.80 15.43
CA GLN A 128 -18.61 22.35 15.22
C GLN A 128 -18.16 21.69 16.54
N PRO A 129 -18.98 20.81 17.13
CA PRO A 129 -18.52 19.97 18.24
C PRO A 129 -17.48 18.99 17.70
N PHE A 130 -16.31 18.93 18.32
CA PHE A 130 -15.30 17.93 17.99
C PHE A 130 -15.34 16.79 19.00
N LYS A 131 -15.09 15.58 18.52
CA LYS A 131 -14.95 14.39 19.36
C LYS A 131 -13.49 14.28 19.79
N ASP A 132 -13.24 13.98 21.07
CA ASP A 132 -11.89 13.69 21.53
C ASP A 132 -11.24 12.57 20.70
N SER A 133 -9.94 12.72 20.45
CA SER A 133 -9.17 11.72 19.70
C SER A 133 -9.29 10.36 20.38
N ASN A 134 -9.83 9.38 19.66
CA ASN A 134 -10.08 8.03 20.17
C ASN A 134 -9.48 6.94 19.26
N TYR A 135 -8.49 7.30 18.43
CA TYR A 135 -7.83 6.37 17.49
C TYR A 135 -7.35 5.08 18.17
N TRP A 136 -6.66 5.18 19.31
CA TRP A 136 -6.20 3.99 20.03
C TRP A 136 -7.37 3.09 20.47
N TRP A 137 -8.47 3.70 20.92
CA TRP A 137 -9.65 2.95 21.33
C TRP A 137 -10.35 2.28 20.15
N THR A 138 -10.49 2.95 19.00
CA THR A 138 -11.11 2.36 17.81
C THR A 138 -10.29 1.20 17.26
N PHE A 139 -8.96 1.31 17.21
CA PHE A 139 -8.08 0.19 16.86
C PHE A 139 -8.16 -0.96 17.86
N LYS A 140 -8.19 -0.67 19.16
CA LYS A 140 -8.37 -1.67 20.22
C LYS A 140 -9.69 -2.41 20.08
N GLU A 141 -10.78 -1.68 19.84
CA GLU A 141 -12.11 -2.28 19.66
C GLU A 141 -12.20 -3.09 18.37
N LEU A 142 -11.63 -2.61 17.26
CA LEU A 142 -11.55 -3.39 16.03
C LEU A 142 -10.78 -4.71 16.25
N TYR A 143 -9.63 -4.65 16.90
CA TYR A 143 -8.84 -5.84 17.26
C TYR A 143 -9.64 -6.79 18.17
N ARG A 144 -10.37 -6.25 19.15
CA ARG A 144 -11.24 -7.04 20.04
C ARG A 144 -12.36 -7.73 19.26
N ILE A 145 -13.08 -7.01 18.40
CA ILE A 145 -14.17 -7.55 17.58
C ILE A 145 -13.64 -8.62 16.62
N PHE A 146 -12.51 -8.37 15.97
CA PHE A 146 -11.87 -9.33 15.07
C PHE A 146 -11.49 -10.62 15.79
N ASN A 147 -10.84 -10.54 16.96
CA ASN A 147 -10.51 -11.72 17.74
C ASN A 147 -11.76 -12.46 18.23
N LYS A 148 -12.81 -11.73 18.61
CA LYS A 148 -14.07 -12.34 19.02
C LYS A 148 -14.73 -13.10 17.88
N TYR A 149 -14.71 -12.53 16.67
CA TYR A 149 -15.16 -13.20 15.45
C TYR A 149 -14.35 -14.49 15.16
N ILE A 150 -13.03 -14.47 15.33
CA ILE A 150 -12.18 -15.67 15.16
C ILE A 150 -12.56 -16.74 16.19
N GLU A 151 -12.72 -16.36 17.45
CA GLU A 151 -13.07 -17.28 18.54
C GLU A 151 -14.43 -17.94 18.29
N ASP A 152 -15.45 -17.12 18.02
CA ASP A 152 -16.82 -17.60 17.79
C ASP A 152 -16.93 -18.38 16.48
N GLY A 153 -16.22 -17.93 15.43
CA GLY A 153 -16.17 -18.57 14.12
C GLY A 153 -15.51 -19.95 14.14
N LYS A 154 -14.47 -20.16 14.96
CA LYS A 154 -13.86 -21.48 15.13
C LYS A 154 -14.85 -22.48 15.73
N ASN A 155 -15.58 -22.05 16.76
CA ASN A 155 -16.55 -22.91 17.43
C ASN A 155 -17.73 -23.26 16.52
N SER A 156 -18.28 -22.28 15.80
CA SER A 156 -19.37 -22.52 14.86
C SER A 156 -18.95 -23.42 13.69
N TRP A 157 -17.72 -23.25 13.17
CA TRP A 157 -17.18 -24.10 12.13
C TRP A 157 -17.02 -25.56 12.58
N VAL A 158 -16.45 -25.80 13.77
CA VAL A 158 -16.34 -27.16 14.30
C VAL A 158 -17.72 -27.80 14.46
N GLN A 159 -18.68 -27.08 15.04
CA GLN A 159 -20.05 -27.59 15.18
C GLN A 159 -20.69 -27.90 13.82
N PHE A 160 -20.49 -27.04 12.82
CA PHE A 160 -20.97 -27.29 11.47
C PHE A 160 -20.38 -28.58 10.88
N VAL A 161 -19.06 -28.80 10.98
CA VAL A 161 -18.42 -30.02 10.48
C VAL A 161 -18.95 -31.27 11.22
N GLU A 162 -19.08 -31.19 12.55
CA GLU A 162 -19.58 -32.29 13.38
C GLU A 162 -21.02 -32.68 13.04
N VAL A 163 -21.91 -31.69 12.89
CA VAL A 163 -23.32 -31.94 12.52
C VAL A 163 -23.45 -32.59 11.14
N ASN A 164 -22.52 -32.30 10.23
CA ASN A 164 -22.54 -32.84 8.87
C ASN A 164 -21.61 -34.05 8.69
N ARG A 165 -21.00 -34.58 9.77
CA ARG A 165 -19.95 -35.60 9.71
C ARG A 165 -20.34 -36.83 8.91
N GLU A 166 -21.51 -37.41 9.16
CA GLU A 166 -21.96 -38.64 8.50
C GLU A 166 -22.08 -38.48 6.97
N ILE A 167 -22.53 -37.31 6.52
CA ILE A 167 -22.63 -36.98 5.10
C ILE A 167 -21.23 -36.77 4.50
N LEU A 168 -20.34 -36.08 5.22
CA LEU A 168 -18.96 -35.85 4.79
C LEU A 168 -18.14 -37.14 4.70
N GLU A 169 -18.35 -38.09 5.62
CA GLU A 169 -17.66 -39.40 5.61
C GLU A 169 -18.16 -40.32 4.48
N SER A 170 -19.42 -40.20 4.08
CA SER A 170 -20.04 -41.04 3.04
C SER A 170 -19.93 -40.47 1.62
N ILE A 171 -19.32 -39.30 1.45
CA ILE A 171 -19.30 -38.55 0.18
C ILE A 171 -18.51 -39.22 -0.95
N ASP A 172 -17.42 -39.94 -0.63
CA ASP A 172 -16.57 -40.62 -1.61
C ASP A 172 -16.15 -42.01 -1.09
N PRO A 173 -17.06 -43.00 -1.13
CA PRO A 173 -16.79 -44.33 -0.61
C PRO A 173 -15.65 -44.98 -1.41
N GLY A 174 -14.53 -45.25 -0.72
CA GLY A 174 -13.35 -45.87 -1.32
C GLY A 174 -12.38 -44.90 -2.01
N GLY A 175 -12.62 -43.58 -1.95
CA GLY A 175 -11.61 -42.57 -2.30
C GLY A 175 -11.34 -42.40 -3.80
N ARG A 176 -12.28 -42.77 -4.68
CA ARG A 176 -12.05 -42.74 -6.14
C ARG A 176 -12.04 -41.31 -6.66
N LEU A 177 -13.01 -40.49 -6.24
CA LEU A 177 -13.07 -39.09 -6.64
C LEU A 177 -11.89 -38.31 -6.05
N LEU A 178 -11.48 -38.63 -4.81
CA LEU A 178 -10.30 -38.05 -4.20
C LEU A 178 -9.04 -38.30 -5.03
N ALA A 179 -8.84 -39.52 -5.54
CA ALA A 179 -7.70 -39.85 -6.39
C ALA A 179 -7.69 -39.03 -7.70
N GLU A 180 -8.83 -38.94 -8.38
CA GLU A 180 -8.96 -38.15 -9.61
C GLU A 180 -8.73 -36.65 -9.36
N VAL A 181 -9.30 -36.10 -8.29
CA VAL A 181 -9.11 -34.70 -7.90
C VAL A 181 -7.65 -34.41 -7.53
N LEU A 182 -6.95 -35.33 -6.87
CA LEU A 182 -5.53 -35.18 -6.56
C LEU A 182 -4.66 -35.12 -7.83
N ASP A 183 -4.97 -35.94 -8.84
CA ASP A 183 -4.25 -35.90 -10.11
C ASP A 183 -4.55 -34.62 -10.91
N LEU A 184 -5.80 -34.15 -10.91
CA LEU A 184 -6.14 -32.83 -11.46
C LEU A 184 -5.40 -31.70 -10.72
N ASN A 185 -5.35 -31.76 -9.40
CA ASN A 185 -4.62 -30.78 -8.58
C ASN A 185 -3.12 -30.75 -8.93
N LYS A 186 -2.48 -31.90 -9.22
CA LYS A 186 -1.09 -31.93 -9.69
C LYS A 186 -0.92 -31.19 -11.02
N ILE A 187 -1.89 -31.28 -11.93
CA ILE A 187 -1.87 -30.57 -13.21
C ILE A 187 -2.04 -29.07 -12.96
N ILE A 188 -3.05 -28.67 -12.20
CA ILE A 188 -3.34 -27.28 -11.84
C ILE A 188 -2.11 -26.64 -11.18
N TYR A 189 -1.58 -27.29 -10.14
CA TYR A 189 -0.42 -26.85 -9.38
C TYR A 189 0.82 -26.57 -10.24
N ARG A 190 0.96 -27.27 -11.39
CA ARG A 190 2.11 -27.13 -12.30
C ARG A 190 1.87 -26.23 -13.50
N LYS A 191 0.63 -26.07 -13.95
CA LYS A 191 0.30 -25.50 -15.25
C LYS A 191 -0.59 -24.26 -15.18
N VAL A 192 -1.42 -24.17 -14.15
CA VAL A 192 -2.34 -23.04 -13.96
C VAL A 192 -1.63 -21.99 -13.13
N PRO A 193 -1.53 -20.74 -13.60
CA PRO A 193 -1.01 -19.64 -12.79
C PRO A 193 -2.04 -19.31 -11.70
N SER A 194 -1.90 -19.98 -10.57
CA SER A 194 -2.71 -19.75 -9.38
C SER A 194 -1.84 -20.04 -8.14
N GLY A 195 -1.48 -18.99 -7.40
CA GLY A 195 -0.97 -19.10 -6.03
C GLY A 195 0.42 -18.53 -5.74
N PHE A 196 1.34 -18.40 -6.71
CA PHE A 196 2.62 -17.70 -6.50
C PHE A 196 2.62 -16.34 -7.19
N ASN A 197 2.75 -15.26 -6.43
CA ASN A 197 2.66 -13.89 -6.95
C ASN A 197 3.97 -13.13 -6.77
N VAL A 198 4.47 -12.55 -7.86
CA VAL A 198 5.61 -11.64 -7.87
C VAL A 198 5.16 -10.30 -8.40
N VAL A 199 5.42 -9.24 -7.64
CA VAL A 199 5.12 -7.86 -8.03
C VAL A 199 6.35 -7.22 -8.65
N ILE A 200 6.17 -6.62 -9.81
CA ILE A 200 7.17 -5.85 -10.54
C ILE A 200 6.67 -4.41 -10.63
N GLU A 201 7.37 -3.48 -9.99
CA GLU A 201 7.15 -2.04 -10.14
C GLU A 201 7.94 -1.53 -11.35
N HIS A 202 7.35 -0.64 -12.14
CA HIS A 202 7.93 -0.11 -13.37
C HIS A 202 7.67 1.39 -13.55
N ASP A 203 8.36 2.00 -14.52
CA ASP A 203 8.27 3.43 -14.86
C ASP A 203 7.16 3.79 -15.85
N SER A 204 6.64 2.81 -16.60
CA SER A 204 5.60 3.02 -17.60
C SER A 204 4.23 3.32 -16.99
N GLU A 205 3.49 4.27 -17.58
CA GLU A 205 2.08 4.54 -17.28
C GLU A 205 1.11 3.55 -17.99
N TYR A 206 1.65 2.61 -18.76
CA TYR A 206 0.90 1.59 -19.51
C TYR A 206 1.09 0.19 -18.91
N GLN A 207 0.66 -0.85 -19.62
CA GLN A 207 0.73 -2.25 -19.20
C GLN A 207 1.85 -2.98 -19.95
N PRO A 208 3.10 -2.97 -19.45
CA PRO A 208 4.21 -3.68 -20.09
C PRO A 208 4.02 -5.19 -20.00
N ASP A 209 4.39 -5.92 -21.07
CA ASP A 209 4.34 -7.39 -21.07
C ASP A 209 5.48 -7.98 -20.22
N VAL A 210 5.24 -9.15 -19.63
CA VAL A 210 6.22 -9.85 -18.79
C VAL A 210 6.30 -11.33 -19.16
N LYS A 211 7.51 -11.77 -19.55
CA LYS A 211 7.81 -13.17 -19.88
C LYS A 211 8.62 -13.81 -18.77
N VAL A 212 8.21 -15.01 -18.34
CA VAL A 212 8.82 -15.70 -17.20
C VAL A 212 9.46 -17.02 -17.63
N THR A 213 10.70 -17.23 -17.20
CA THR A 213 11.44 -18.47 -17.41
C THR A 213 12.04 -18.98 -16.11
N TYR A 214 12.14 -20.31 -15.97
CA TYR A 214 12.77 -20.97 -14.84
C TYR A 214 13.85 -21.93 -15.32
N TYR A 215 14.98 -21.95 -14.63
CA TYR A 215 16.12 -22.83 -14.92
C TYR A 215 16.98 -23.04 -13.67
N LYS A 216 17.84 -24.06 -13.72
CA LYS A 216 18.74 -24.45 -12.63
C LYS A 216 20.20 -24.39 -13.05
N ASN A 217 21.10 -24.19 -12.08
CA ASN A 217 22.56 -24.24 -12.25
C ASN A 217 23.08 -23.36 -13.38
N SER A 218 22.51 -22.17 -13.53
CA SER A 218 23.09 -21.12 -14.39
C SER A 218 24.45 -20.67 -13.85
N ILE A 219 25.22 -20.00 -14.70
CA ILE A 219 26.55 -19.50 -14.34
C ILE A 219 26.50 -18.66 -13.05
N GLY A 220 27.27 -19.07 -12.04
CA GLY A 220 27.37 -18.39 -10.75
C GLY A 220 26.35 -18.83 -9.71
N THR A 221 25.44 -19.75 -10.04
CA THR A 221 24.45 -20.31 -9.09
C THR A 221 24.72 -21.77 -8.73
N GLU A 222 25.78 -22.38 -9.29
CA GLU A 222 26.13 -23.77 -9.00
C GLU A 222 26.63 -23.95 -7.55
N ALA A 223 26.20 -25.03 -6.89
CA ALA A 223 26.42 -25.23 -5.46
C ALA A 223 27.90 -25.27 -5.02
N ASN A 224 28.81 -25.75 -5.88
CA ASN A 224 30.23 -25.90 -5.55
C ASN A 224 31.13 -24.88 -6.30
N GLY A 225 30.54 -23.79 -6.81
CA GLY A 225 31.26 -22.75 -7.55
C GLY A 225 31.19 -22.93 -9.07
N PHE A 226 31.83 -22.01 -9.78
CA PHE A 226 31.74 -21.90 -11.25
C PHE A 226 32.10 -23.21 -11.97
N ASP A 227 31.27 -23.62 -12.94
CA ASP A 227 31.46 -24.82 -13.78
C ASP A 227 31.51 -26.14 -12.98
N THR A 228 30.79 -26.20 -11.85
CA THR A 228 30.64 -27.43 -11.05
C THR A 228 29.27 -28.10 -11.19
N GLY A 229 28.38 -27.51 -11.98
CA GLY A 229 27.04 -28.02 -12.26
C GLY A 229 27.04 -29.22 -13.23
N PRO A 230 25.91 -29.94 -13.35
CA PRO A 230 25.80 -31.09 -14.24
C PRO A 230 25.79 -30.70 -15.73
N VAL A 231 25.39 -29.46 -16.05
CA VAL A 231 25.34 -28.92 -17.41
C VAL A 231 25.89 -27.50 -17.38
N PHE A 232 27.05 -27.28 -18.01
CA PHE A 232 27.65 -25.95 -18.10
C PHE A 232 26.70 -24.97 -18.82
N GLY A 233 26.51 -23.79 -18.21
CA GLY A 233 25.63 -22.73 -18.73
C GLY A 233 24.18 -22.79 -18.22
N GLY A 234 23.75 -23.92 -17.65
CA GLY A 234 22.40 -24.10 -17.09
C GLY A 234 21.69 -25.35 -17.59
N GLU A 235 20.79 -25.87 -16.75
CA GLU A 235 19.88 -26.96 -17.08
C GLU A 235 18.74 -26.52 -18.02
N GLN A 236 17.76 -27.40 -18.23
CA GLN A 236 16.61 -27.14 -19.08
C GLN A 236 15.88 -25.85 -18.68
N ILE A 237 15.63 -25.00 -19.68
CA ILE A 237 14.84 -23.78 -19.52
C ILE A 237 13.35 -24.11 -19.70
N HIS A 238 12.55 -23.73 -18.72
CA HIS A 238 11.10 -23.86 -18.74
C HIS A 238 10.45 -22.49 -18.92
N ASN A 239 9.64 -22.34 -19.97
CA ASN A 239 8.72 -21.20 -20.09
C ASN A 239 7.57 -21.41 -19.11
N LEU A 240 7.36 -20.43 -18.23
CA LEU A 240 6.30 -20.49 -17.24
C LEU A 240 5.06 -19.78 -17.77
N SER A 241 3.91 -20.44 -17.69
CA SER A 241 2.62 -19.78 -17.90
C SER A 241 2.41 -18.77 -16.79
N SER A 242 2.10 -17.52 -17.15
CA SER A 242 1.80 -16.45 -16.21
C SER A 242 0.39 -15.89 -16.44
N SER A 243 -0.23 -15.41 -15.38
CA SER A 243 -1.40 -14.54 -15.42
C SER A 243 -0.97 -13.15 -14.96
N LEU A 244 -1.17 -12.14 -15.80
CA LEU A 244 -0.71 -10.78 -15.55
C LEU A 244 -1.89 -9.90 -15.15
N SER A 245 -1.76 -9.20 -14.04
CA SER A 245 -2.71 -8.16 -13.62
C SER A 245 -1.98 -6.85 -13.35
N TYR A 246 -2.68 -5.73 -13.56
CA TYR A 246 -2.05 -4.41 -13.65
C TYR A 246 -2.76 -3.41 -12.75
N ILE A 247 -1.95 -2.64 -12.03
CA ILE A 247 -2.34 -1.35 -11.44
C ILE A 247 -1.27 -0.32 -11.84
N ARG A 248 -1.53 0.97 -11.61
CA ARG A 248 -0.58 2.02 -12.02
C ARG A 248 0.84 1.70 -11.52
N ASN A 249 1.78 1.63 -12.46
CA ASN A 249 3.21 1.37 -12.24
C ASN A 249 3.54 0.03 -11.58
N LYS A 250 2.61 -0.94 -11.55
CA LYS A 250 2.86 -2.29 -11.01
C LYS A 250 2.19 -3.38 -11.86
N VAL A 251 2.97 -4.41 -12.17
CA VAL A 251 2.48 -5.69 -12.69
C VAL A 251 2.52 -6.72 -11.57
N ASN A 252 1.40 -7.39 -11.31
CA ASN A 252 1.37 -8.60 -10.50
C ASN A 252 1.39 -9.80 -11.44
N VAL A 253 2.45 -10.60 -11.32
CA VAL A 253 2.73 -11.79 -12.11
C VAL A 253 2.36 -13.00 -11.27
N GLU A 254 1.21 -13.59 -11.58
CA GLU A 254 0.75 -14.81 -10.95
C GLU A 254 1.26 -16.04 -11.71
N LEU A 255 1.79 -17.00 -10.97
CA LEU A 255 2.50 -18.19 -11.45
C LEU A 255 1.97 -19.46 -10.77
N PRO A 256 2.19 -20.64 -11.37
CA PRO A 256 1.80 -21.89 -10.75
C PRO A 256 2.52 -22.12 -9.43
N SER A 257 1.77 -22.61 -8.44
CA SER A 257 2.25 -22.77 -7.06
C SER A 257 3.46 -23.72 -6.91
N VAL A 258 3.72 -24.61 -7.88
CA VAL A 258 4.92 -25.47 -7.88
C VAL A 258 6.23 -24.68 -7.96
N TYR A 259 6.20 -23.48 -8.53
CA TYR A 259 7.37 -22.63 -8.70
C TYR A 259 7.52 -21.62 -7.56
N ALA A 260 6.70 -21.73 -6.50
CA ALA A 260 6.81 -20.86 -5.35
C ALA A 260 8.17 -21.05 -4.69
N MET A 261 8.95 -19.97 -4.62
CA MET A 261 10.24 -19.94 -3.96
C MET A 261 10.47 -18.58 -3.30
N ASP A 262 11.26 -18.58 -2.23
CA ASP A 262 11.79 -17.37 -1.62
C ASP A 262 13.27 -17.29 -1.98
N GLY A 263 13.81 -16.09 -2.12
CA GLY A 263 15.16 -15.92 -2.65
C GLY A 263 15.61 -14.48 -2.75
N GLU A 264 16.86 -14.31 -3.14
CA GLU A 264 17.43 -13.00 -3.44
C GLU A 264 16.79 -12.44 -4.71
N VAL A 265 16.37 -11.17 -4.66
CA VAL A 265 15.81 -10.47 -5.80
C VAL A 265 16.87 -9.53 -6.37
N VAL A 266 17.29 -9.79 -7.60
CA VAL A 266 18.28 -8.98 -8.34
C VAL A 266 17.57 -8.23 -9.46
N ASN A 267 17.63 -6.90 -9.44
CA ASN A 267 17.04 -6.04 -10.47
C ASN A 267 18.13 -5.52 -11.42
N ASN A 268 18.08 -5.94 -12.68
CA ASN A 268 18.99 -5.51 -13.74
C ASN A 268 18.36 -4.46 -14.67
N GLY A 269 17.20 -3.89 -14.30
CA GLY A 269 16.50 -2.85 -15.06
C GLY A 269 15.53 -3.43 -16.09
N ASN A 270 16.01 -4.14 -17.11
CA ASN A 270 15.14 -4.77 -18.12
C ASN A 270 14.72 -6.21 -17.74
N GLU A 271 15.33 -6.76 -16.70
CA GLU A 271 15.00 -8.07 -16.16
C GLU A 271 15.12 -8.08 -14.64
N LEU A 272 14.34 -8.97 -14.03
CA LEU A 272 14.39 -9.28 -12.61
C LEU A 272 14.74 -10.76 -12.45
N LEU A 273 15.68 -11.07 -11.57
CA LEU A 273 16.02 -12.44 -11.20
C LEU A 273 15.59 -12.69 -9.76
N LEU A 274 14.87 -13.79 -9.53
CA LEU A 274 14.65 -14.36 -8.21
C LEU A 274 15.53 -15.60 -8.12
N ILE A 275 16.50 -15.58 -7.21
CA ILE A 275 17.55 -16.61 -7.09
C ILE A 275 17.43 -17.29 -5.72
N ASN A 276 17.26 -18.60 -5.72
CA ASN A 276 17.23 -19.43 -4.51
C ASN A 276 18.21 -20.60 -4.64
N GLY A 277 19.43 -20.41 -4.16
CA GLY A 277 20.52 -21.36 -4.36
C GLY A 277 20.78 -21.60 -5.84
N THR A 278 20.53 -22.82 -6.32
CA THR A 278 20.73 -23.20 -7.73
C THR A 278 19.57 -22.81 -8.65
N GLU A 279 18.42 -22.42 -8.09
CA GLU A 279 17.18 -22.14 -8.81
C GLU A 279 17.10 -20.66 -9.19
N VAL A 280 16.80 -20.40 -10.46
CA VAL A 280 16.63 -19.05 -10.98
C VAL A 280 15.30 -18.93 -11.70
N MET A 281 14.54 -17.91 -11.32
CA MET A 281 13.36 -17.47 -12.05
C MET A 281 13.62 -16.08 -12.59
N ARG A 282 13.53 -15.97 -13.91
CA ARG A 282 13.83 -14.75 -14.65
C ARG A 282 12.54 -14.16 -15.20
N PHE A 283 12.33 -12.88 -14.93
CA PHE A 283 11.25 -12.06 -15.44
C PHE A 283 11.83 -11.04 -16.40
N VAL A 284 11.38 -11.04 -17.64
CA VAL A 284 11.81 -10.06 -18.66
C VAL A 284 10.62 -9.15 -18.94
N ILE A 285 10.81 -7.84 -18.75
CA ILE A 285 9.79 -6.84 -19.03
C ILE A 285 10.00 -6.24 -20.42
N GLU A 286 8.92 -5.92 -21.12
CA GLU A 286 8.96 -5.32 -22.47
C GLU A 286 8.34 -3.91 -22.46
N GLY A 287 9.08 -2.92 -22.96
CA GLY A 287 8.58 -1.54 -23.08
C GLY A 287 8.56 -0.71 -21.79
N ALA A 288 9.25 -1.16 -20.73
CA ALA A 288 9.39 -0.42 -19.47
C ALA A 288 10.71 -0.78 -18.75
N THR A 289 11.09 0.02 -17.76
CA THR A 289 12.21 -0.26 -16.84
C THR A 289 11.67 -0.71 -15.49
N ILE A 290 12.18 -1.82 -14.97
CA ILE A 290 11.87 -2.32 -13.63
C ILE A 290 12.51 -1.40 -12.59
N THR A 291 11.68 -0.81 -11.75
CA THR A 291 12.13 0.03 -10.63
C THR A 291 12.30 -0.81 -9.36
N LYS A 292 11.47 -1.85 -9.17
CA LYS A 292 11.54 -2.75 -8.01
C LYS A 292 10.87 -4.09 -8.31
N GLY A 293 11.30 -5.16 -7.64
CA GLY A 293 10.63 -6.45 -7.65
C GLY A 293 10.55 -7.07 -6.25
N TYR A 294 9.48 -7.80 -5.96
CA TYR A 294 9.33 -8.53 -4.70
C TYR A 294 8.23 -9.61 -4.77
N VAL A 295 8.39 -10.68 -3.99
CA VAL A 295 7.31 -11.67 -3.76
C VAL A 295 6.19 -11.04 -2.93
N GLU A 296 4.94 -11.24 -3.36
CA GLU A 296 3.77 -10.69 -2.66
C GLU A 296 3.52 -11.42 -1.33
N LYS A 297 3.91 -10.78 -0.22
CA LYS A 297 3.72 -11.33 1.15
C LYS A 297 2.34 -11.02 1.73
N VAL A 298 1.73 -9.91 1.33
CA VAL A 298 0.41 -9.49 1.78
C VAL A 298 -0.51 -9.52 0.58
N LYS A 299 -1.36 -10.54 0.51
CA LYS A 299 -2.31 -10.73 -0.59
C LYS A 299 -3.58 -9.91 -0.37
N PRO A 300 -4.19 -9.35 -1.44
CA PRO A 300 -5.43 -8.60 -1.33
C PRO A 300 -6.58 -9.50 -0.85
N PRO A 301 -7.59 -8.93 -0.15
CA PRO A 301 -8.84 -9.61 0.15
C PRO A 301 -9.55 -10.18 -1.09
N THR A 302 -10.19 -11.33 -0.93
CA THR A 302 -11.02 -11.98 -1.95
C THR A 302 -12.48 -12.06 -1.49
N ASN A 303 -13.40 -12.47 -2.37
CA ASN A 303 -14.81 -12.74 -2.04
C ASN A 303 -15.49 -11.60 -1.27
N LEU A 304 -15.49 -10.39 -1.86
CA LEU A 304 -16.18 -9.24 -1.28
C LEU A 304 -17.70 -9.45 -1.37
N ILE A 305 -18.36 -9.57 -0.23
CA ILE A 305 -19.80 -9.72 -0.12
C ILE A 305 -20.35 -8.52 0.64
N VAL A 306 -21.34 -7.85 0.03
CA VAL A 306 -22.09 -6.78 0.67
C VAL A 306 -23.46 -7.30 1.09
N TYR A 307 -23.80 -7.11 2.36
CA TYR A 307 -25.07 -7.54 2.94
C TYR A 307 -25.61 -6.48 3.91
N ASP A 308 -26.84 -6.66 4.39
CA ASP A 308 -27.54 -5.70 5.24
C ASP A 308 -27.59 -4.27 4.63
N ILE A 309 -27.88 -4.18 3.33
CA ILE A 309 -27.94 -2.90 2.60
C ILE A 309 -29.22 -2.16 2.99
N THR A 310 -29.06 -0.95 3.52
CA THR A 310 -30.14 0.00 3.80
C THR A 310 -29.98 1.26 2.96
N SER A 311 -30.89 2.24 3.10
CA SER A 311 -30.78 3.53 2.41
C SER A 311 -29.58 4.37 2.87
N SER A 312 -28.97 4.07 4.01
CA SER A 312 -27.87 4.86 4.60
C SER A 312 -26.66 4.03 5.06
N SER A 313 -26.68 2.71 4.91
CA SER A 313 -25.59 1.83 5.35
C SER A 313 -25.53 0.53 4.56
N ALA A 314 -24.36 -0.10 4.58
CA ALA A 314 -24.15 -1.47 4.12
C ALA A 314 -23.04 -2.11 4.94
N LYS A 315 -23.06 -3.44 5.05
CA LYS A 315 -21.99 -4.22 5.69
C LYS A 315 -21.21 -4.97 4.62
N ILE A 316 -19.88 -4.93 4.71
CA ILE A 316 -18.97 -5.65 3.82
C ILE A 316 -18.23 -6.74 4.60
N SER A 317 -18.19 -7.95 4.04
CA SER A 317 -17.26 -9.02 4.43
C SER A 317 -16.35 -9.37 3.28
N TRP A 318 -15.20 -9.94 3.60
CA TRP A 318 -14.23 -10.44 2.65
C TRP A 318 -13.49 -11.63 3.26
N GLU A 319 -12.82 -12.40 2.41
CA GLU A 319 -11.91 -13.48 2.78
C GLU A 319 -10.46 -13.02 2.61
N ASN A 320 -9.54 -13.60 3.38
CA ASN A 320 -8.12 -13.28 3.26
C ASN A 320 -7.51 -14.04 2.07
N GLY A 321 -6.86 -13.33 1.14
CA GLY A 321 -6.24 -13.93 -0.05
C GLY A 321 -5.07 -14.90 0.24
N GLY A 322 -4.62 -15.02 1.49
CA GLY A 322 -3.56 -15.94 1.93
C GLY A 322 -4.02 -17.35 2.35
N GLN A 323 -5.32 -17.64 2.38
CA GLN A 323 -5.84 -18.96 2.79
C GLN A 323 -6.17 -19.87 1.61
N TYR A 324 -5.15 -20.32 0.89
CA TYR A 324 -5.19 -21.63 0.24
C TYR A 324 -3.89 -22.36 0.58
N GLY A 325 -3.95 -23.30 1.53
CA GLY A 325 -2.88 -24.27 1.79
C GLY A 325 -2.00 -23.97 3.02
N ARG A 326 -2.43 -24.44 4.19
CA ARG A 326 -1.60 -25.33 5.01
C ARG A 326 -2.29 -26.68 5.07
#